data_AF-A0A937AH83-F1
#
_entry.id   AF-A0A937AH83-F1
#
_cell.length_a   1.000
_cell.length_b   1.000
_cell.length_c   1.000
_cell.angle_alpha   90.00
_cell.angle_beta   90.00
_cell.angle_gamma   90.00
#
_symmetry.space_group_name_H-M   'P 1'
#
loop_
_entity.id
_entity.type
_entity.pdbx_description
1 polymer ?
#
loop_
_entity_poly.entity_id
_entity_poly.type
_entity_poly.pdbx_seq_one_letter_code
_entity_poly.pdbx_strand_id
1 'polypeptide(L)'
;MKKLIYVLFIGAFITFSACEDENISPEFMVDINADSLMFQNDFQSTYYLSDQTEDNVAERFVWNELDLGVATNLTYELYASVNEDMSASVNVATTANNNAAVTVAQMLVFADSLGLDDDPTTTVNDEPNNTGTVYFRARGFVGTQGTTENEKWTNTASLEIEVIEKVNDGACPSLWAVGDGVPAAGWNWNSPIELTCENNVYSVRVELVNDIFRFFENEGDWDSGLNYQYFVDQGYTIDENFELNADDADNNFRFVGTPGIYELIIDEGNKTITLTDASGSYFLVGDGTQAGWNWDNPVELVQEAPYIYSGSVTLSGTGAFRVFTEEGNWDSGRNYPYYNDEGYTINSDLTNAEDGDSNFSFTGAAGTYTFRLDEVNKTIELE
;
A
#
# COMPACT_ATOMS: atom_id res chain seq x y z
N MET A 1 60.49 50.79 -55.04
CA MET A 1 61.45 50.62 -53.92
C MET A 1 62.02 51.98 -53.51
N LYS A 2 62.08 52.24 -52.20
CA LYS A 2 62.71 53.36 -51.45
C LYS A 2 61.88 54.62 -51.13
N LYS A 3 61.42 54.66 -49.86
CA LYS A 3 61.53 55.69 -48.79
C LYS A 3 61.25 57.17 -49.10
N LEU A 4 60.43 57.81 -48.26
CA LEU A 4 60.65 59.04 -47.42
C LEU A 4 59.26 59.64 -47.02
N ILE A 5 58.88 59.77 -45.74
CA ILE A 5 59.19 60.81 -44.72
C ILE A 5 58.15 61.98 -44.68
N TYR A 6 57.50 62.10 -43.50
CA TYR A 6 57.11 63.32 -42.74
C TYR A 6 55.68 63.96 -42.79
N VAL A 7 55.07 63.96 -41.59
CA VAL A 7 54.54 65.10 -40.79
C VAL A 7 53.09 65.63 -40.99
N LEU A 8 52.27 65.29 -39.97
CA LEU A 8 51.42 66.11 -39.10
C LEU A 8 51.05 67.56 -39.52
N PHE A 9 49.75 67.90 -39.50
CA PHE A 9 49.18 69.03 -38.74
C PHE A 9 47.63 68.99 -38.67
N ILE A 10 47.09 69.47 -37.54
CA ILE A 10 45.73 69.34 -36.98
C ILE A 10 44.79 70.49 -37.41
N GLY A 11 43.45 70.28 -37.46
CA GLY A 11 42.50 71.35 -37.14
C GLY A 11 41.03 71.29 -37.62
N ALA A 12 40.15 70.78 -36.75
CA ALA A 12 38.88 71.38 -36.26
C ALA A 12 37.54 71.38 -37.05
N PHE A 13 36.49 71.46 -36.21
CA PHE A 13 35.04 71.70 -36.37
C PHE A 13 34.10 70.51 -36.60
N ILE A 14 33.16 70.29 -35.64
CA ILE A 14 31.70 70.15 -35.82
C ILE A 14 31.01 70.50 -34.48
N THR A 15 29.80 71.04 -34.62
CA THR A 15 29.02 71.94 -33.76
C THR A 15 28.14 71.29 -32.68
N PHE A 16 27.78 72.09 -31.68
CA PHE A 16 26.89 71.85 -30.54
C PHE A 16 25.41 71.66 -30.91
N SER A 17 24.70 70.84 -30.10
CA SER A 17 23.25 70.92 -29.88
C SER A 17 23.01 70.88 -28.36
N ALA A 18 22.20 71.80 -27.86
CA ALA A 18 21.85 71.95 -26.45
C ALA A 18 20.50 71.25 -26.14
N CYS A 19 20.36 70.71 -24.93
CA CYS A 19 19.07 70.46 -24.28
C CYS A 19 19.17 70.97 -22.86
N GLU A 20 18.15 71.72 -22.45
CA GLU A 20 17.99 72.40 -21.16
C GLU A 20 17.71 71.39 -20.03
N ASP A 21 18.18 71.75 -18.83
CA ASP A 21 17.99 71.04 -17.57
C ASP A 21 16.51 71.04 -17.13
N GLU A 22 15.93 69.86 -16.93
CA GLU A 22 14.78 69.68 -16.04
C GLU A 22 15.24 69.17 -14.68
N ASN A 23 15.02 70.03 -13.70
CA ASN A 23 15.36 69.88 -12.30
C ASN A 23 14.39 68.90 -11.63
N ILE A 24 14.63 67.59 -11.75
CA ILE A 24 13.98 66.58 -10.91
C ILE A 24 14.79 66.52 -9.62
N SER A 25 14.27 67.16 -8.57
CA SER A 25 14.77 66.97 -7.21
C SER A 25 14.70 65.48 -6.88
N PRO A 26 15.79 64.83 -6.42
CA PRO A 26 15.66 63.50 -5.86
C PRO A 26 14.83 63.62 -4.58
N GLU A 27 13.57 63.20 -4.64
CA GLU A 27 12.86 62.78 -3.43
C GLU A 27 13.63 61.58 -2.88
N PHE A 28 14.38 61.80 -1.81
CA PHE A 28 14.92 60.71 -1.02
C PHE A 28 13.73 60.02 -0.34
N MET A 29 13.20 58.96 -0.95
CA MET A 29 12.52 57.93 -0.17
C MET A 29 13.59 57.28 0.71
N VAL A 30 13.61 57.64 1.98
CA VAL A 30 14.27 56.80 2.98
C VAL A 30 13.47 55.50 3.03
N ASP A 31 14.09 54.40 2.64
CA ASP A 31 13.51 53.08 2.85
C ASP A 31 13.46 52.82 4.36
N ILE A 32 12.26 52.88 4.92
CA ILE A 32 12.02 52.65 6.34
C ILE A 32 12.19 51.18 6.75
N ASN A 33 12.45 50.27 5.80
CA ASN A 33 12.52 48.82 6.04
C ASN A 33 13.95 48.25 6.15
N ALA A 34 15.01 49.03 5.90
CA ALA A 34 16.39 48.51 5.85
C ALA A 34 16.85 47.86 7.19
N ASP A 35 16.31 48.30 8.32
CA ASP A 35 16.67 47.80 9.67
C ASP A 35 15.78 46.65 10.18
N SER A 36 14.85 46.15 9.37
CA SER A 36 13.88 45.11 9.75
C SER A 36 14.08 43.82 8.96
N LEU A 37 13.89 42.67 9.61
CA LEU A 37 13.94 41.36 8.98
C LEU A 37 12.51 40.85 8.77
N MET A 38 12.16 40.46 7.55
CA MET A 38 10.82 40.04 7.17
C MET A 38 10.88 38.90 6.14
N PHE A 39 9.96 37.94 6.25
CA PHE A 39 9.75 36.96 5.20
C PHE A 39 9.25 37.65 3.92
N GLN A 40 9.68 37.14 2.76
CA GLN A 40 9.41 37.69 1.43
C GLN A 40 8.55 36.75 0.57
N ASN A 41 8.41 35.48 0.98
CA ASN A 41 7.57 34.51 0.29
C ASN A 41 6.20 34.42 0.96
N ASP A 42 5.19 34.11 0.15
CA ASP A 42 3.89 33.65 0.64
C ASP A 42 3.99 32.17 1.02
N PHE A 43 3.25 31.76 2.05
CA PHE A 43 3.18 30.37 2.51
C PHE A 43 1.96 29.68 1.92
N GLN A 44 2.03 28.35 1.79
CA GLN A 44 0.87 27.55 1.41
C GLN A 44 -0.18 27.57 2.54
N SER A 45 -1.44 27.33 2.18
CA SER A 45 -2.50 27.21 3.18
C SER A 45 -2.30 25.98 4.06
N THR A 46 -1.88 24.85 3.46
CA THR A 46 -1.71 23.56 4.13
C THR A 46 -0.52 22.83 3.53
N TYR A 47 0.29 22.20 4.38
CA TYR A 47 1.44 21.40 3.99
C TYR A 47 1.15 19.93 4.29
N TYR A 48 1.00 19.13 3.23
CA TYR A 48 0.75 17.69 3.35
C TYR A 48 2.05 16.93 3.61
N LEU A 49 2.06 16.10 4.65
CA LEU A 49 3.25 15.40 5.14
C LEU A 49 3.08 13.89 5.00
N SER A 50 4.15 13.20 4.60
CA SER A 50 4.20 11.74 4.57
C SER A 50 5.65 11.26 4.66
N ASP A 51 5.86 10.17 5.40
CA ASP A 51 7.16 9.48 5.55
C ASP A 51 7.78 9.11 4.19
N GLN A 52 6.94 8.80 3.20
CA GLN A 52 7.36 8.48 1.83
C GLN A 52 8.05 9.66 1.10
N THR A 53 7.89 10.86 1.63
CA THR A 53 8.39 12.11 1.04
C THR A 53 9.33 12.87 1.97
N GLU A 54 9.87 12.22 3.01
CA GLU A 54 10.73 12.84 4.03
C GLU A 54 11.87 13.71 3.47
N ASP A 55 12.50 13.25 2.39
CA ASP A 55 13.62 13.93 1.72
C ASP A 55 13.20 15.19 0.93
N ASN A 56 11.90 15.38 0.68
CA ASN A 56 11.40 16.54 -0.06
C ASN A 56 11.48 17.81 0.81
N VAL A 57 11.69 18.94 0.14
CA VAL A 57 11.56 20.26 0.78
C VAL A 57 10.07 20.56 0.95
N ALA A 58 9.62 20.74 2.19
CA ALA A 58 8.26 21.17 2.52
C ALA A 58 8.09 22.67 2.26
N GLU A 59 9.03 23.48 2.75
CA GLU A 59 9.02 24.94 2.57
C GLU A 59 10.44 25.49 2.42
N ARG A 60 10.60 26.53 1.60
CA ARG A 60 11.78 27.39 1.56
C ARG A 60 11.42 28.79 2.04
N PHE A 61 11.74 29.06 3.29
CA PHE A 61 11.63 30.39 3.87
C PHE A 61 12.63 31.33 3.21
N VAL A 62 12.15 32.47 2.72
CA VAL A 62 12.96 33.53 2.10
C VAL A 62 12.72 34.82 2.87
N TRP A 63 13.78 35.56 3.19
CA TRP A 63 13.70 36.84 3.89
C TRP A 63 14.53 37.91 3.20
N ASN A 64 14.30 39.19 3.52
CA ASN A 64 15.12 40.28 2.98
C ASN A 64 16.55 40.25 3.55
N GLU A 65 17.48 40.91 2.87
CA GLU A 65 18.79 41.17 3.44
C GLU A 65 18.68 42.18 4.58
N LEU A 66 19.27 41.83 5.71
CA LEU A 66 19.32 42.67 6.88
C LEU A 66 20.43 43.72 6.71
N ASP A 67 20.08 45.00 6.68
CA ASP A 67 21.06 46.08 6.72
C ASP A 67 21.23 46.56 8.16
N LEU A 68 22.46 46.56 8.65
CA LEU A 68 22.83 47.06 9.98
C LEU A 68 23.74 48.28 9.90
N GLY A 69 23.81 48.91 8.71
CA GLY A 69 24.62 50.10 8.45
C GLY A 69 26.13 49.85 8.40
N VAL A 70 26.58 48.59 8.49
CA VAL A 70 28.00 48.20 8.45
C VAL A 70 28.20 46.95 7.58
N ALA A 71 29.21 46.99 6.71
CA ALA A 71 29.59 45.85 5.87
C ALA A 71 30.18 44.73 6.75
N THR A 72 29.36 43.73 7.07
CA THR A 72 29.72 42.62 7.97
C THR A 72 29.13 41.30 7.48
N ASN A 73 29.72 40.18 7.90
CA ASN A 73 29.16 38.86 7.61
C ASN A 73 27.93 38.63 8.49
N LEU A 74 26.78 38.39 7.85
CA LEU A 74 25.52 38.08 8.50
C LEU A 74 25.34 36.57 8.65
N THR A 75 24.76 36.18 9.78
CA THR A 75 24.28 34.83 10.05
C THR A 75 22.79 34.90 10.29
N TYR A 76 22.07 33.97 9.69
CA TYR A 76 20.65 33.76 9.89
C TYR A 76 20.38 32.40 10.52
N GLU A 77 19.40 32.36 11.40
CA GLU A 77 18.88 31.16 12.04
C GLU A 77 17.37 31.10 11.84
N LEU A 78 16.85 29.94 11.45
CA LEU A 78 15.42 29.69 11.39
C LEU A 78 15.01 28.87 12.62
N TYR A 79 14.01 29.37 13.36
CA TYR A 79 13.45 28.70 14.52
C TYR A 79 12.04 28.23 14.23
N ALA A 80 11.69 27.06 14.75
CA ALA A 80 10.36 26.45 14.66
C ALA A 80 9.84 26.06 16.05
N SER A 81 8.53 26.11 16.26
CA SER A 81 7.85 25.65 17.48
C SER A 81 6.42 25.22 17.17
N VAL A 82 5.86 24.37 18.02
CA VAL A 82 4.43 24.07 18.04
C VAL A 82 3.61 25.06 18.90
N ASN A 83 4.29 26.00 19.57
CA ASN A 83 3.67 27.05 20.37
C ASN A 83 3.74 28.40 19.65
N GLU A 84 2.61 29.10 19.55
CA GLU A 84 2.50 30.40 18.87
C GLU A 84 3.46 31.47 19.44
N ASP A 85 3.70 31.44 20.75
CA ASP A 85 4.60 32.35 21.45
C ASP A 85 6.09 32.04 21.22
N MET A 86 6.38 31.02 20.40
CA MET A 86 7.71 30.48 20.11
C MET A 86 8.46 29.97 21.36
N SER A 87 7.73 29.65 22.44
CA SER A 87 8.27 28.91 23.57
C SER A 87 8.69 27.51 23.14
N ALA A 88 9.75 26.98 23.76
CA ALA A 88 10.37 25.70 23.38
C ALA A 88 10.76 25.59 21.88
N SER A 89 11.02 26.73 21.22
CA SER A 89 11.47 26.73 19.82
C SER A 89 12.83 26.06 19.64
N VAL A 90 12.99 25.38 18.50
CA VAL A 90 14.20 24.69 18.08
C VAL A 90 14.78 25.36 16.85
N ASN A 91 16.11 25.39 16.74
CA ASN A 91 16.78 25.85 15.52
C ASN A 91 16.71 24.74 14.47
N VAL A 92 16.09 25.03 13.33
CA VAL A 92 15.92 24.08 12.21
C VAL A 92 16.87 24.35 11.04
N ALA A 93 17.51 25.52 11.01
CA ALA A 93 18.53 25.85 10.03
C ALA A 93 19.41 27.02 10.50
N THR A 94 20.69 26.98 10.13
CA THR A 94 21.63 28.10 10.21
C THR A 94 22.28 28.32 8.85
N THR A 95 22.32 29.56 8.37
CA THR A 95 22.75 29.89 7.01
C THR A 95 23.31 31.32 6.93
N ALA A 96 24.19 31.58 5.96
CA ALA A 96 24.61 32.93 5.60
C ALA A 96 23.76 33.50 4.44
N ASN A 97 22.90 32.69 3.85
CA ASN A 97 22.01 33.08 2.75
C ASN A 97 20.68 33.63 3.29
N ASN A 98 19.98 34.37 2.45
CA ASN A 98 18.65 34.93 2.74
C ASN A 98 17.49 33.92 2.65
N ASN A 99 17.79 32.63 2.78
CA ASN A 99 16.80 31.57 2.76
C ASN A 99 17.29 30.32 3.47
N ALA A 100 16.33 29.55 3.98
CA ALA A 100 16.53 28.20 4.50
C ALA A 100 15.39 27.29 4.03
N ALA A 101 15.75 26.04 3.71
CA ALA A 101 14.77 25.00 3.42
C ALA A 101 14.47 24.19 4.68
N VAL A 102 13.20 23.84 4.86
CA VAL A 102 12.71 22.89 5.85
C VAL A 102 12.16 21.68 5.08
N THR A 103 12.62 20.49 5.46
CA THR A 103 12.22 19.22 4.84
C THR A 103 10.90 18.70 5.41
N VAL A 104 10.26 17.78 4.69
CA VAL A 104 9.10 17.03 5.21
C VAL A 104 9.48 16.28 6.50
N ALA A 105 10.65 15.65 6.56
CA ALA A 105 11.16 15.00 7.77
C ALA A 105 11.20 15.93 8.99
N GLN A 106 11.66 17.17 8.81
CA GLN A 106 11.68 18.15 9.90
C GLN A 106 10.27 18.58 10.33
N MET A 107 9.32 18.67 9.40
CA MET A 107 7.92 18.97 9.71
C MET A 107 7.24 17.82 10.46
N LEU A 108 7.53 16.56 10.09
CA LEU A 108 7.01 15.36 10.75
C LEU A 108 7.43 15.28 12.23
N VAL A 109 8.63 15.74 12.60
CA VAL A 109 9.04 15.85 14.01
C VAL A 109 8.11 16.76 14.82
N PHE A 110 7.60 17.84 14.20
CA PHE A 110 6.63 18.70 14.88
C PHE A 110 5.22 18.09 14.91
N ALA A 111 4.82 17.37 13.85
CA ALA A 111 3.59 16.60 13.82
C ALA A 111 3.54 15.58 14.97
N ASP A 112 4.61 14.82 15.18
CA ASP A 112 4.75 13.88 16.30
C ASP A 112 4.64 14.59 17.66
N SER A 113 5.28 15.77 17.82
CA SER A 113 5.18 16.53 19.06
C SER A 113 3.78 17.10 19.35
N LEU A 114 2.95 17.23 18.33
CA LEU A 114 1.52 17.56 18.42
C LEU A 114 0.64 16.32 18.65
N GLY A 115 1.21 15.12 18.57
CA GLY A 115 0.51 13.85 18.67
C GLY A 115 -0.30 13.52 17.42
N LEU A 116 0.08 14.05 16.26
CA LEU A 116 -0.56 13.73 14.98
C LEU A 116 0.03 12.44 14.42
N ASP A 117 -0.80 11.64 13.75
CA ASP A 117 -0.37 10.40 13.11
C ASP A 117 -1.04 10.23 11.73
N ASP A 118 -0.65 9.17 11.03
CA ASP A 118 -1.20 8.76 9.74
C ASP A 118 -2.19 7.59 9.85
N ASP A 119 -2.66 7.26 11.06
CA ASP A 119 -3.60 6.17 11.29
C ASP A 119 -5.04 6.68 11.12
N PRO A 120 -5.79 6.23 10.10
CA PRO A 120 -7.16 6.68 9.86
C PRO A 120 -8.15 6.29 10.98
N THR A 121 -7.72 5.46 11.94
CA THR A 121 -8.52 5.08 13.10
C THR A 121 -8.28 5.98 14.32
N THR A 122 -7.19 6.77 14.34
CA THR A 122 -6.96 7.75 15.40
C THR A 122 -7.80 9.00 15.15
N THR A 123 -8.79 9.23 16.01
CA THR A 123 -9.70 10.39 15.90
C THR A 123 -9.72 11.21 17.17
N VAL A 124 -9.90 12.53 17.01
CA VAL A 124 -10.12 13.48 18.10
C VAL A 124 -11.43 14.22 17.83
N ASN A 125 -12.43 14.00 18.69
CA ASN A 125 -13.80 14.52 18.50
C ASN A 125 -14.46 14.08 17.18
N ASP A 126 -14.30 12.80 16.81
CA ASP A 126 -14.83 12.19 15.58
C ASP A 126 -14.23 12.73 14.27
N GLU A 127 -13.15 13.51 14.34
CA GLU A 127 -12.38 13.98 13.18
C GLU A 127 -10.97 13.33 13.18
N PRO A 128 -10.34 13.14 12.00
CA PRO A 128 -8.96 12.65 11.88
C PRO A 128 -7.97 13.41 12.78
N ASN A 129 -7.13 12.67 13.50
CA ASN A 129 -6.08 13.24 14.34
C ASN A 129 -4.79 13.54 13.55
N ASN A 130 -4.92 14.23 12.42
CA ASN A 130 -3.83 14.38 11.45
C ASN A 130 -3.50 15.84 11.10
N THR A 131 -4.19 16.84 11.66
CA THR A 131 -3.96 18.26 11.36
C THR A 131 -3.41 19.05 12.55
N GLY A 132 -2.53 20.02 12.27
CA GLY A 132 -1.97 20.89 13.31
C GLY A 132 -1.29 22.14 12.77
N THR A 133 -0.65 22.91 13.65
CA THR A 133 0.02 24.17 13.27
C THR A 133 1.44 24.22 13.82
N VAL A 134 2.38 24.63 12.94
CA VAL A 134 3.78 24.87 13.29
C VAL A 134 4.13 26.32 13.02
N TYR A 135 4.84 26.94 13.96
CA TYR A 135 5.18 28.35 13.96
C TYR A 135 6.67 28.54 13.68
N PHE A 136 7.00 29.51 12.82
CA PHE A 136 8.36 29.80 12.38
C PHE A 136 8.73 31.26 12.55
N ARG A 137 9.99 31.54 12.89
CA ARG A 137 10.56 32.90 12.80
C ARG A 137 12.05 32.83 12.46
N ALA A 138 12.53 33.79 11.69
CA ALA A 138 13.95 33.92 11.39
C ALA A 138 14.61 34.95 12.31
N ARG A 139 15.87 34.70 12.67
CA ARG A 139 16.76 35.61 13.39
C ARG A 139 17.93 35.95 12.50
N GLY A 140 18.24 37.22 12.32
CA GLY A 140 19.44 37.69 11.63
C GLY A 140 20.35 38.47 12.58
N PHE A 141 21.66 38.23 12.52
CA PHE A 141 22.64 38.91 13.36
C PHE A 141 24.05 38.92 12.73
N VAL A 142 24.94 39.78 13.25
CA VAL A 142 26.34 39.88 12.79
C VAL A 142 27.23 38.81 13.44
N GLY A 143 28.09 38.17 12.63
CA GLY A 143 29.13 37.26 13.13
C GLY A 143 28.59 35.89 13.56
N THR A 144 29.24 35.24 14.53
CA THR A 144 28.93 33.87 14.98
C THR A 144 28.19 33.80 16.32
N GLN A 145 28.03 34.92 17.02
CA GLN A 145 27.21 35.03 18.23
C GLN A 145 26.45 36.36 18.18
N GLY A 146 25.11 36.27 18.14
CA GLY A 146 24.24 37.44 18.23
C GLY A 146 24.34 38.11 19.59
N THR A 147 24.27 39.44 19.60
CA THR A 147 24.05 40.23 20.82
C THR A 147 22.67 40.89 20.70
N THR A 148 21.99 41.11 21.82
CA THR A 148 20.60 41.66 21.84
C THR A 148 20.49 43.01 21.11
N GLU A 149 21.58 43.77 21.01
CA GLU A 149 21.61 45.06 20.32
C GLU A 149 21.73 44.94 18.79
N ASN A 150 22.16 43.78 18.25
CA ASN A 150 22.48 43.59 16.83
C ASN A 150 21.77 42.38 16.20
N GLU A 151 20.65 41.97 16.78
CA GLU A 151 19.79 40.93 16.20
C GLU A 151 18.43 41.49 15.81
N LYS A 152 17.88 40.96 14.72
CA LYS A 152 16.52 41.23 14.27
C LYS A 152 15.79 39.91 14.07
N TRP A 153 14.51 39.94 14.37
CA TRP A 153 13.61 38.81 14.21
C TRP A 153 12.52 39.16 13.21
N THR A 154 12.09 38.18 12.43
CA THR A 154 10.83 38.29 11.68
C THR A 154 9.63 38.24 12.63
N ASN A 155 8.48 38.65 12.14
CA ASN A 155 7.22 38.21 12.72
C ASN A 155 7.12 36.67 12.65
N THR A 156 6.33 36.08 13.55
CA THR A 156 6.02 34.65 13.52
C THR A 156 5.14 34.33 12.31
N ALA A 157 5.55 33.37 11.50
CA ALA A 157 4.72 32.74 10.47
C ALA A 157 4.06 31.48 11.04
N SER A 158 2.81 31.23 10.67
CA SER A 158 2.06 30.03 11.04
C SER A 158 1.81 29.19 9.80
N LEU A 159 2.21 27.92 9.82
CA LEU A 159 1.98 26.94 8.77
C LEU A 159 1.06 25.86 9.29
N GLU A 160 -0.03 25.59 8.57
CA GLU A 160 -0.91 24.45 8.84
C GLU A 160 -0.31 23.19 8.21
N ILE A 161 -0.24 22.11 8.97
CA ILE A 161 0.26 20.82 8.50
C ILE A 161 -0.86 19.78 8.55
N GLU A 162 -0.83 18.86 7.59
CA GLU A 162 -1.73 17.71 7.54
C GLU A 162 -0.90 16.46 7.24
N VAL A 163 -0.91 15.48 8.14
CA VAL A 163 -0.30 14.17 7.91
C VAL A 163 -1.26 13.38 7.02
N ILE A 164 -0.76 12.94 5.87
CA ILE A 164 -1.57 12.15 4.94
C ILE A 164 -1.84 10.79 5.58
N GLU A 165 -3.12 10.48 5.82
CA GLU A 165 -3.53 9.17 6.34
C GLU A 165 -3.08 8.05 5.41
N LYS A 166 -2.58 6.97 5.99
CA LYS A 166 -2.32 5.74 5.25
C LYS A 166 -3.65 5.16 4.77
N VAL A 167 -3.65 4.75 3.50
CA VAL A 167 -4.72 3.90 2.99
C VAL A 167 -4.54 2.52 3.61
N ASN A 168 -5.40 2.17 4.56
CA ASN A 168 -5.55 0.77 4.98
C ASN A 168 -6.27 0.02 3.85
N ASP A 169 -5.51 -0.61 2.95
CA ASP A 169 -6.07 -1.53 1.93
C ASP A 169 -6.44 -2.90 2.53
N GLY A 170 -6.39 -3.04 3.86
CA GLY A 170 -6.61 -4.31 4.55
C GLY A 170 -5.53 -5.37 4.31
N ALA A 171 -4.68 -5.22 3.29
CA ALA A 171 -3.64 -6.18 2.95
C ALA A 171 -2.55 -6.22 4.04
N CYS A 172 -2.51 -7.32 4.77
CA CYS A 172 -1.43 -7.70 5.68
C CYS A 172 -0.56 -8.78 5.01
N PRO A 173 0.72 -8.95 5.41
CA PRO A 173 1.54 -10.06 4.90
C PRO A 173 0.85 -11.40 5.15
N SER A 174 0.91 -12.34 4.21
CA SER A 174 0.35 -13.69 4.38
C SER A 174 1.07 -14.48 5.48
N LEU A 175 0.38 -15.47 6.05
CA LEU A 175 1.01 -16.55 6.82
C LEU A 175 1.20 -17.78 5.93
N TRP A 176 2.08 -18.68 6.35
CA TRP A 176 2.38 -19.93 5.65
C TRP A 176 2.19 -21.13 6.56
N ALA A 177 1.60 -22.21 6.08
CA ALA A 177 1.48 -23.46 6.82
C ALA A 177 2.28 -24.58 6.14
N VAL A 178 3.05 -25.33 6.94
CA VAL A 178 3.75 -26.54 6.53
C VAL A 178 3.63 -27.63 7.60
N GLY A 179 3.66 -28.88 7.17
CA GLY A 179 3.61 -30.06 8.03
C GLY A 179 2.77 -31.19 7.43
N ASP A 180 2.90 -32.39 8.01
CA ASP A 180 2.20 -33.58 7.51
C ASP A 180 0.68 -33.52 7.76
N GLY A 181 0.22 -32.65 8.67
CA GLY A 181 -1.20 -32.35 8.88
C GLY A 181 -1.83 -31.54 7.74
N VAL A 182 -1.01 -30.88 6.91
CA VAL A 182 -1.37 -30.18 5.68
C VAL A 182 -0.65 -30.87 4.50
N PRO A 183 -1.16 -32.02 4.01
CA PRO A 183 -0.37 -32.98 3.23
C PRO A 183 0.15 -32.44 1.89
N ALA A 184 -0.53 -31.45 1.30
CA ALA A 184 -0.07 -30.78 0.08
C ALA A 184 1.25 -29.99 0.27
N ALA A 185 1.56 -29.56 1.51
CA ALA A 185 2.83 -28.96 1.86
C ALA A 185 3.83 -29.97 2.42
N GLY A 186 3.44 -30.75 3.44
CA GLY A 186 4.37 -31.57 4.22
C GLY A 186 5.43 -30.71 4.93
N TRP A 187 6.48 -31.33 5.50
CA TRP A 187 7.58 -30.60 6.17
C TRP A 187 8.65 -30.07 5.21
N ASN A 188 8.26 -29.22 4.26
CA ASN A 188 9.17 -28.57 3.31
C ASN A 188 8.59 -27.29 2.70
N TRP A 189 9.42 -26.53 1.99
CA TRP A 189 9.06 -25.24 1.36
C TRP A 189 8.84 -25.34 -0.16
N ASN A 190 8.65 -26.53 -0.74
CA ASN A 190 8.39 -26.63 -2.18
C ASN A 190 6.94 -26.28 -2.55
N SER A 191 6.02 -26.43 -1.60
CA SER A 191 4.59 -26.19 -1.77
C SER A 191 3.90 -25.77 -0.46
N PRO A 192 4.41 -24.75 0.26
CA PRO A 192 3.77 -24.30 1.49
C PRO A 192 2.35 -23.79 1.22
N ILE A 193 1.46 -23.93 2.20
CA ILE A 193 0.08 -23.43 2.09
C ILE A 193 0.08 -21.95 2.50
N GLU A 194 -0.31 -21.06 1.61
CA GLU A 194 -0.48 -19.63 1.90
C GLU A 194 -1.84 -19.35 2.54
N LEU A 195 -1.84 -18.61 3.64
CA LEU A 195 -3.02 -18.00 4.24
C LEU A 195 -3.00 -16.51 3.91
N THR A 196 -3.87 -16.08 3.00
CA THR A 196 -3.97 -14.68 2.58
C THR A 196 -4.63 -13.85 3.66
N CYS A 197 -4.14 -12.63 3.86
CA CYS A 197 -4.60 -11.75 4.93
C CYS A 197 -5.35 -10.53 4.39
N GLU A 198 -6.55 -10.31 4.92
CA GLU A 198 -7.33 -9.10 4.68
C GLU A 198 -7.89 -8.60 6.02
N ASN A 199 -7.62 -7.33 6.37
CA ASN A 199 -8.04 -6.68 7.60
C ASN A 199 -7.67 -7.47 8.88
N ASN A 200 -6.45 -8.03 8.91
CA ASN A 200 -5.94 -8.90 9.97
C ASN A 200 -6.77 -10.19 10.17
N VAL A 201 -7.44 -10.64 9.10
CA VAL A 201 -8.11 -11.93 9.02
C VAL A 201 -7.39 -12.75 7.95
N TYR A 202 -6.67 -13.76 8.41
CA TYR A 202 -6.05 -14.75 7.52
C TYR A 202 -7.06 -15.82 7.17
N SER A 203 -7.11 -16.20 5.90
CA SER A 203 -8.00 -17.26 5.42
C SER A 203 -7.33 -18.17 4.40
N VAL A 204 -7.68 -19.45 4.45
CA VAL A 204 -7.31 -20.44 3.43
C VAL A 204 -8.31 -21.57 3.39
N ARG A 205 -8.49 -22.17 2.22
CA ARG A 205 -9.10 -23.51 2.10
C ARG A 205 -8.01 -24.54 1.99
N VAL A 206 -7.98 -25.49 2.92
CA VAL A 206 -6.86 -26.42 3.09
C VAL A 206 -7.36 -27.84 3.36
N GLU A 207 -6.65 -28.83 2.84
CA GLU A 207 -6.84 -30.22 3.24
C GLU A 207 -6.15 -30.47 4.59
N LEU A 208 -6.87 -31.07 5.53
CA LEU A 208 -6.35 -31.47 6.82
C LEU A 208 -6.45 -32.98 7.01
N VAL A 209 -5.37 -33.58 7.52
CA VAL A 209 -5.30 -34.99 7.93
C VAL A 209 -4.80 -35.09 9.36
N ASN A 210 -5.01 -36.25 10.01
CA ASN A 210 -4.66 -36.43 11.43
C ASN A 210 -3.15 -36.50 11.69
N ASP A 211 -2.49 -35.36 11.62
CA ASP A 211 -1.07 -35.19 11.89
C ASP A 211 -0.79 -33.73 12.32
N ILE A 212 0.49 -33.34 12.34
CA ILE A 212 0.96 -32.05 12.86
C ILE A 212 1.38 -31.06 11.77
N PHE A 213 1.25 -29.77 12.07
CA PHE A 213 1.68 -28.68 11.21
C PHE A 213 2.00 -27.41 12.04
N ARG A 214 2.63 -26.42 11.40
CA ARG A 214 2.98 -25.13 12.01
C ARG A 214 2.74 -23.99 11.03
N PHE A 215 2.40 -22.82 11.56
CA PHE A 215 2.32 -21.58 10.80
C PHE A 215 3.66 -20.81 10.81
N PHE A 216 3.89 -19.94 9.84
CA PHE A 216 5.13 -19.18 9.69
C PHE A 216 4.81 -17.78 9.15
N GLU A 217 5.48 -16.77 9.68
CA GLU A 217 5.34 -15.39 9.20
C GLU A 217 6.04 -15.17 7.86
N ASN A 218 7.12 -15.91 7.59
CA ASN A 218 7.93 -15.76 6.38
C ASN A 218 8.11 -17.09 5.65
N GLU A 219 7.84 -17.10 4.34
CA GLU A 219 8.09 -18.27 3.49
C GLU A 219 9.59 -18.61 3.47
N GLY A 220 9.93 -19.89 3.72
CA GLY A 220 11.31 -20.37 3.67
C GLY A 220 12.11 -20.17 4.96
N ASP A 221 11.55 -19.51 5.97
CA ASP A 221 12.22 -19.19 7.23
C ASP A 221 11.64 -19.97 8.41
N TRP A 222 12.36 -21.02 8.82
CA TRP A 222 11.96 -21.85 9.97
C TRP A 222 11.97 -21.11 11.31
N ASP A 223 12.75 -20.02 11.44
CA ASP A 223 12.83 -19.25 12.67
C ASP A 223 11.58 -18.35 12.87
N SER A 224 10.77 -18.15 11.83
CA SER A 224 9.51 -17.39 11.85
C SER A 224 8.29 -18.21 12.29
N GLY A 225 8.52 -19.38 12.89
CA GLY A 225 7.47 -20.35 13.21
C GLY A 225 6.56 -19.93 14.36
N LEU A 226 5.24 -19.99 14.12
CA LEU A 226 4.17 -19.78 15.07
C LEU A 226 3.51 -21.13 15.41
N ASN A 227 3.83 -21.66 16.59
CA ASN A 227 3.31 -22.95 17.08
C ASN A 227 1.99 -22.79 17.84
N TYR A 228 1.37 -23.89 18.28
CA TYR A 228 0.09 -23.83 19.01
C TYR A 228 0.20 -22.97 20.28
N GLN A 229 1.32 -23.12 21.01
CA GLN A 229 1.54 -22.39 22.27
C GLN A 229 1.64 -20.87 22.06
N TYR A 230 2.22 -20.41 20.94
CA TYR A 230 2.26 -18.98 20.59
C TYR A 230 0.85 -18.38 20.59
N PHE A 231 -0.10 -19.00 19.89
CA PHE A 231 -1.47 -18.49 19.81
C PHE A 231 -2.19 -18.54 21.16
N VAL A 232 -1.96 -19.58 21.96
CA VAL A 232 -2.46 -19.64 23.34
C VAL A 232 -1.92 -18.49 24.19
N ASP A 233 -0.62 -18.20 24.10
CA ASP A 233 0.03 -17.13 24.86
C ASP A 233 -0.46 -15.74 24.42
N GLN A 234 -0.82 -15.59 23.14
CA GLN A 234 -1.47 -14.40 22.59
C GLN A 234 -2.98 -14.31 22.93
N GLY A 235 -3.54 -15.30 23.63
CA GLY A 235 -4.92 -15.30 24.10
C GLY A 235 -5.95 -15.75 23.07
N TYR A 236 -5.55 -16.52 22.05
CA TYR A 236 -6.48 -17.01 21.04
C TYR A 236 -7.41 -18.10 21.59
N THR A 237 -8.67 -18.06 21.15
CA THR A 237 -9.57 -19.22 21.20
C THR A 237 -9.35 -20.05 19.95
N ILE A 238 -8.90 -21.30 20.12
CA ILE A 238 -8.55 -22.20 19.02
C ILE A 238 -9.65 -23.27 18.86
N ASP A 239 -9.99 -23.58 17.60
CA ASP A 239 -10.95 -24.62 17.22
C ASP A 239 -10.67 -25.96 17.94
N GLU A 240 -11.73 -26.65 18.35
CA GLU A 240 -11.60 -27.90 19.12
C GLU A 240 -10.98 -29.05 18.33
N ASN A 241 -10.94 -28.96 17.00
CA ASN A 241 -10.28 -29.96 16.16
C ASN A 241 -8.76 -29.74 16.07
N PHE A 242 -8.23 -28.68 16.67
CA PHE A 242 -6.80 -28.50 16.87
C PHE A 242 -6.42 -28.64 18.34
N GLU A 243 -5.39 -29.45 18.61
CA GLU A 243 -4.82 -29.59 19.93
C GLU A 243 -3.33 -29.29 19.95
N LEU A 244 -2.82 -28.97 21.14
CA LEU A 244 -1.41 -28.88 21.42
C LEU A 244 -0.76 -30.27 21.28
N ASN A 245 0.20 -30.43 20.37
CA ASN A 245 1.06 -31.60 20.38
C ASN A 245 2.22 -31.42 21.38
N ALA A 246 2.04 -31.83 22.63
CA ALA A 246 3.09 -31.69 23.65
C ALA A 246 4.29 -32.65 23.45
N ASP A 247 4.16 -33.64 22.55
CA ASP A 247 5.13 -34.72 22.37
C ASP A 247 6.24 -34.41 21.34
N ASP A 248 6.14 -33.30 20.58
CA ASP A 248 7.11 -32.96 19.52
C ASP A 248 8.15 -31.88 19.90
N ALA A 249 8.21 -31.50 21.18
CA ALA A 249 9.09 -30.46 21.74
C ALA A 249 8.87 -29.02 21.20
N ASP A 250 8.30 -28.87 20.02
CA ASP A 250 8.01 -27.59 19.38
C ASP A 250 6.57 -27.12 19.59
N ASN A 251 5.71 -27.93 20.23
CA ASN A 251 4.33 -27.58 20.57
C ASN A 251 3.50 -27.23 19.32
N ASN A 252 3.64 -28.01 18.25
CA ASN A 252 2.92 -27.77 17.00
C ASN A 252 1.40 -27.95 17.16
N PHE A 253 0.66 -27.48 16.15
CA PHE A 253 -0.74 -27.84 15.99
C PHE A 253 -0.84 -29.32 15.62
N ARG A 254 -1.77 -30.04 16.23
CA ARG A 254 -2.21 -31.38 15.80
C ARG A 254 -3.68 -31.33 15.42
N PHE A 255 -4.00 -31.81 14.22
CA PHE A 255 -5.40 -31.95 13.80
C PHE A 255 -5.98 -33.27 14.29
N VAL A 256 -7.07 -33.21 15.06
CA VAL A 256 -7.76 -34.38 15.63
C VAL A 256 -9.19 -34.56 15.12
N GLY A 257 -9.61 -33.72 14.17
CA GLY A 257 -10.90 -33.81 13.51
C GLY A 257 -10.98 -34.95 12.48
N THR A 258 -12.06 -34.94 11.70
CA THR A 258 -12.20 -35.86 10.56
C THR A 258 -11.37 -35.34 9.38
N PRO A 259 -10.51 -36.14 8.74
CA PRO A 259 -9.77 -35.68 7.56
C PRO A 259 -10.71 -35.18 6.45
N GLY A 260 -10.35 -34.06 5.83
CA GLY A 260 -11.20 -33.40 4.83
C GLY A 260 -10.70 -32.01 4.43
N ILE A 261 -11.52 -31.31 3.64
CA ILE A 261 -11.24 -29.94 3.20
C ILE A 261 -11.94 -28.95 4.14
N TYR A 262 -11.18 -28.01 4.67
CA TYR A 262 -11.67 -27.01 5.61
C TYR A 262 -11.36 -25.59 5.13
N GLU A 263 -12.25 -24.67 5.45
CA GLU A 263 -11.94 -23.25 5.51
C GLU A 263 -11.36 -22.95 6.90
N LEU A 264 -10.10 -22.55 6.92
CA LEU A 264 -9.35 -22.15 8.10
C LEU A 264 -9.26 -20.64 8.15
N ILE A 265 -9.68 -20.06 9.27
CA ILE A 265 -9.63 -18.61 9.52
C ILE A 265 -8.84 -18.33 10.79
N ILE A 266 -7.89 -17.39 10.72
CA ILE A 266 -7.21 -16.80 11.88
C ILE A 266 -7.60 -15.31 11.92
N ASP A 267 -8.39 -14.93 12.90
CA ASP A 267 -8.81 -13.54 13.11
C ASP A 267 -7.99 -12.94 14.26
N GLU A 268 -7.12 -11.99 13.95
CA GLU A 268 -6.26 -11.37 14.97
C GLU A 268 -6.98 -10.34 15.83
N GLY A 269 -8.05 -9.74 15.34
CA GLY A 269 -8.85 -8.76 16.08
C GLY A 269 -9.69 -9.44 17.16
N ASN A 270 -10.37 -10.52 16.78
CA ASN A 270 -11.17 -11.34 17.69
C ASN A 270 -10.33 -12.38 18.45
N LYS A 271 -9.08 -12.60 18.06
CA LYS A 271 -8.18 -13.62 18.62
C LYS A 271 -8.82 -15.02 18.54
N THR A 272 -9.19 -15.45 17.33
CA THR A 272 -9.78 -16.77 17.09
C THR A 272 -9.09 -17.52 15.97
N ILE A 273 -8.98 -18.84 16.11
CA ILE A 273 -8.67 -19.76 15.01
C ILE A 273 -9.87 -20.70 14.86
N THR A 274 -10.50 -20.71 13.69
CA THR A 274 -11.73 -21.49 13.45
C THR A 274 -11.62 -22.34 12.20
N LEU A 275 -12.26 -23.51 12.23
CA LEU A 275 -12.44 -24.39 11.08
C LEU A 275 -13.91 -24.52 10.70
N THR A 276 -14.20 -24.39 9.41
CA THR A 276 -15.51 -24.73 8.84
C THR A 276 -15.32 -25.81 7.78
N ASP A 277 -16.12 -26.88 7.82
CA ASP A 277 -16.10 -27.88 6.76
C ASP A 277 -16.41 -27.21 5.41
N ALA A 278 -15.49 -27.36 4.46
CA ALA A 278 -15.56 -26.76 3.15
C ALA A 278 -15.63 -27.83 2.05
N SER A 279 -15.88 -29.09 2.44
CA SER A 279 -16.12 -30.20 1.51
C SER A 279 -17.36 -29.90 0.65
N GLY A 280 -17.20 -29.99 -0.67
CA GLY A 280 -18.26 -29.70 -1.62
C GLY A 280 -18.30 -30.64 -2.82
N SER A 281 -19.31 -30.48 -3.66
CA SER A 281 -19.42 -31.20 -4.92
C SER A 281 -20.09 -30.34 -5.98
N TYR A 282 -19.69 -30.57 -7.23
CA TYR A 282 -20.37 -30.09 -8.41
C TYR A 282 -21.18 -31.22 -9.05
N PHE A 283 -22.16 -30.89 -9.87
CA PHE A 283 -23.02 -31.88 -10.51
C PHE A 283 -23.13 -31.62 -12.01
N LEU A 284 -23.01 -32.66 -12.83
CA LEU A 284 -23.32 -32.59 -14.25
C LEU A 284 -24.71 -33.18 -14.51
N VAL A 285 -25.56 -32.41 -15.19
CA VAL A 285 -26.91 -32.83 -15.60
C VAL A 285 -27.12 -32.51 -17.07
N GLY A 286 -27.64 -33.46 -17.82
CA GLY A 286 -28.00 -33.30 -19.22
C GLY A 286 -27.94 -34.60 -20.03
N ASP A 287 -28.60 -34.60 -21.18
CA ASP A 287 -28.70 -35.74 -22.10
C ASP A 287 -27.39 -36.06 -22.86
N GLY A 288 -26.38 -35.20 -22.73
CA GLY A 288 -25.00 -35.50 -23.10
C GLY A 288 -24.28 -36.45 -22.14
N THR A 289 -24.83 -36.67 -20.95
CA THR A 289 -24.28 -37.54 -19.88
C THR A 289 -25.22 -38.69 -19.55
N GLN A 290 -24.83 -39.59 -18.63
CA GLN A 290 -25.73 -40.62 -18.09
C GLN A 290 -26.89 -40.09 -17.24
N ALA A 291 -26.87 -38.81 -16.83
CA ALA A 291 -27.90 -38.24 -15.96
C ALA A 291 -29.22 -37.93 -16.70
N GLY A 292 -29.13 -37.52 -17.96
CA GLY A 292 -30.27 -36.89 -18.64
C GLY A 292 -30.64 -35.54 -18.01
N TRP A 293 -31.74 -34.94 -18.45
CA TRP A 293 -32.25 -33.67 -17.90
C TRP A 293 -33.15 -33.87 -16.66
N ASN A 294 -32.62 -34.50 -15.62
CA ASN A 294 -33.30 -34.73 -14.34
C ASN A 294 -32.28 -34.97 -13.21
N TRP A 295 -32.76 -35.01 -11.97
CA TRP A 295 -31.96 -35.18 -10.75
C TRP A 295 -32.01 -36.60 -10.17
N ASP A 296 -32.52 -37.60 -10.90
CA ASP A 296 -32.61 -38.96 -10.36
C ASP A 296 -31.22 -39.62 -10.24
N ASN A 297 -30.27 -39.22 -11.09
CA ASN A 297 -28.89 -39.72 -11.09
C ASN A 297 -27.92 -38.70 -11.70
N PRO A 298 -27.71 -37.51 -11.08
CA PRO A 298 -26.73 -36.54 -11.55
C PRO A 298 -25.32 -37.14 -11.51
N VAL A 299 -24.41 -36.62 -12.31
CA VAL A 299 -22.99 -36.99 -12.21
C VAL A 299 -22.33 -36.10 -11.17
N GLU A 300 -21.98 -36.65 -10.02
CA GLU A 300 -21.27 -35.92 -8.96
C GLU A 300 -19.78 -35.78 -9.30
N LEU A 301 -19.25 -34.57 -9.14
CA LEU A 301 -17.84 -34.22 -9.15
C LEU A 301 -17.44 -33.89 -7.72
N VAL A 302 -16.74 -34.83 -7.08
CA VAL A 302 -16.35 -34.71 -5.67
C VAL A 302 -15.11 -33.83 -5.57
N GLN A 303 -15.04 -33.00 -4.54
CA GLN A 303 -13.83 -32.23 -4.24
C GLN A 303 -12.71 -33.15 -3.74
N GLU A 304 -11.62 -33.23 -4.49
CA GLU A 304 -10.47 -34.08 -4.17
C GLU A 304 -9.32 -33.31 -3.52
N ALA A 305 -9.26 -32.00 -3.77
CA ALA A 305 -8.35 -31.06 -3.13
C ALA A 305 -9.05 -29.69 -3.05
N PRO A 306 -8.55 -28.71 -2.27
CA PRO A 306 -9.13 -27.38 -2.24
C PRO A 306 -9.36 -26.83 -3.65
N TYR A 307 -10.62 -26.55 -3.96
CA TYR A 307 -11.07 -26.00 -5.26
C TYR A 307 -10.83 -26.90 -6.51
N ILE A 308 -10.50 -28.18 -6.32
CA ILE A 308 -10.33 -29.15 -7.41
C ILE A 308 -11.38 -30.25 -7.25
N TYR A 309 -12.20 -30.43 -8.29
CA TYR A 309 -13.31 -31.38 -8.30
C TYR A 309 -13.17 -32.35 -9.46
N SER A 310 -13.45 -33.62 -9.23
CA SER A 310 -13.43 -34.60 -10.30
C SER A 310 -14.49 -35.69 -10.16
N GLY A 311 -14.86 -36.29 -11.29
CA GLY A 311 -15.83 -37.37 -11.31
C GLY A 311 -15.88 -38.10 -12.64
N SER A 312 -16.37 -39.34 -12.60
CA SER A 312 -16.50 -40.20 -13.77
C SER A 312 -17.79 -39.87 -14.53
N VAL A 313 -17.66 -39.37 -15.76
CA VAL A 313 -18.78 -39.05 -16.65
C VAL A 313 -18.77 -39.94 -17.89
N THR A 314 -19.92 -40.49 -18.26
CA THR A 314 -20.12 -41.15 -19.56
C THR A 314 -20.70 -40.15 -20.54
N LEU A 315 -19.89 -39.74 -21.52
CA LEU A 315 -20.26 -38.78 -22.55
C LEU A 315 -20.72 -39.52 -23.80
N SER A 316 -21.91 -39.18 -24.29
CA SER A 316 -22.55 -39.93 -25.39
C SER A 316 -22.02 -39.59 -26.79
N GLY A 317 -21.24 -38.51 -26.92
CA GLY A 317 -20.83 -37.93 -28.21
C GLY A 317 -21.92 -37.10 -28.91
N THR A 318 -23.09 -36.96 -28.28
CA THR A 318 -24.22 -36.12 -28.71
C THR A 318 -24.94 -35.54 -27.48
N GLY A 319 -25.91 -34.64 -27.68
CA GLY A 319 -26.65 -34.04 -26.56
C GLY A 319 -25.86 -32.95 -25.84
N ALA A 320 -26.46 -32.41 -24.77
CA ALA A 320 -25.88 -31.30 -24.02
C ALA A 320 -25.93 -31.57 -22.50
N PHE A 321 -25.07 -30.87 -21.75
CA PHE A 321 -25.06 -30.92 -20.29
C PHE A 321 -24.64 -29.60 -19.66
N ARG A 322 -24.94 -29.44 -18.37
CA ARG A 322 -24.66 -28.25 -17.58
C ARG A 322 -24.03 -28.65 -16.25
N VAL A 323 -23.14 -27.79 -15.74
CA VAL A 323 -22.51 -27.92 -14.43
C VAL A 323 -23.36 -27.19 -13.39
N PHE A 324 -23.54 -27.75 -12.19
CA PHE A 324 -24.32 -27.17 -11.11
C PHE A 324 -23.52 -27.17 -9.81
N THR A 325 -23.56 -26.06 -9.09
CA THR A 325 -22.90 -25.92 -7.76
C THR A 325 -23.70 -26.57 -6.62
N GLU A 326 -24.96 -26.94 -6.83
CA GLU A 326 -25.85 -27.47 -5.80
C GLU A 326 -26.77 -28.57 -6.38
N GLU A 327 -26.89 -29.70 -5.69
CA GLU A 327 -27.76 -30.80 -6.13
C GLU A 327 -29.24 -30.39 -6.06
N GLY A 328 -30.00 -30.67 -7.11
CA GLY A 328 -31.44 -30.41 -7.14
C GLY A 328 -31.83 -28.96 -7.44
N ASN A 329 -30.86 -28.03 -7.47
CA ASN A 329 -31.11 -26.61 -7.67
C ASN A 329 -30.79 -26.18 -9.11
N TRP A 330 -31.82 -26.01 -9.95
CA TRP A 330 -31.63 -25.58 -11.34
C TRP A 330 -31.05 -24.17 -11.50
N ASP A 331 -31.25 -23.29 -10.50
CA ASP A 331 -30.76 -21.90 -10.53
C ASP A 331 -29.25 -21.83 -10.28
N SER A 332 -28.65 -22.90 -9.77
CA SER A 332 -27.22 -23.01 -9.48
C SER A 332 -26.38 -23.37 -10.72
N GLY A 333 -27.03 -23.49 -11.89
CA GLY A 333 -26.42 -23.93 -13.13
C GLY A 333 -25.39 -22.94 -13.70
N ARG A 334 -24.33 -23.50 -14.30
CA ARG A 334 -23.25 -22.82 -15.02
C ARG A 334 -23.08 -23.46 -16.39
N ASN A 335 -23.27 -22.67 -17.44
CA ASN A 335 -23.23 -23.11 -18.83
C ASN A 335 -21.84 -22.84 -19.44
N TYR A 336 -21.64 -23.19 -20.72
CA TYR A 336 -20.34 -23.04 -21.36
C TYR A 336 -19.83 -21.59 -21.35
N PRO A 337 -20.63 -20.56 -21.71
CA PRO A 337 -20.22 -19.17 -21.65
C PRO A 337 -19.71 -18.73 -20.28
N TYR A 338 -20.35 -19.15 -19.17
CA TYR A 338 -19.89 -18.77 -17.83
C TYR A 338 -18.41 -19.08 -17.62
N TYR A 339 -17.98 -20.31 -17.88
CA TYR A 339 -16.59 -20.71 -17.68
C TYR A 339 -15.64 -20.03 -18.67
N ASN A 340 -16.06 -19.88 -19.93
CA ASN A 340 -15.28 -19.17 -20.94
C ASN A 340 -15.06 -17.69 -20.55
N ASP A 341 -16.10 -17.02 -20.05
CA ASP A 341 -16.06 -15.61 -19.67
C ASP A 341 -15.24 -15.41 -18.38
N GLU A 342 -15.28 -16.37 -17.46
CA GLU A 342 -14.40 -16.45 -16.29
C GLU A 342 -12.94 -16.78 -16.64
N GLY A 343 -12.64 -17.03 -17.92
CA GLY A 343 -11.28 -17.23 -18.44
C GLY A 343 -10.77 -18.67 -18.32
N TYR A 344 -11.65 -19.66 -18.21
CA TYR A 344 -11.24 -21.05 -18.11
C TYR A 344 -10.61 -21.56 -19.42
N THR A 345 -9.56 -22.35 -19.29
CA THR A 345 -9.07 -23.21 -20.38
C THR A 345 -9.91 -24.48 -20.40
N ILE A 346 -10.80 -24.59 -21.39
CA ILE A 346 -11.73 -25.71 -21.54
C ILE A 346 -11.18 -26.72 -22.54
N ASN A 347 -11.28 -28.02 -22.22
CA ASN A 347 -10.92 -29.12 -23.11
C ASN A 347 -11.54 -28.92 -24.51
N SER A 348 -10.75 -29.12 -25.57
CA SER A 348 -11.17 -28.83 -26.94
C SER A 348 -12.33 -29.67 -27.46
N ASP A 349 -12.61 -30.82 -26.84
CA ASP A 349 -13.75 -31.67 -27.18
C ASP A 349 -15.05 -31.20 -26.48
N LEU A 350 -14.98 -30.18 -25.62
CA LEU A 350 -16.15 -29.52 -25.03
C LEU A 350 -16.38 -28.17 -25.72
N THR A 351 -17.58 -27.98 -26.27
CA THR A 351 -17.97 -26.77 -26.99
C THR A 351 -19.31 -26.23 -26.51
N ASN A 352 -19.67 -25.02 -26.95
CA ASN A 352 -21.04 -24.53 -26.82
C ASN A 352 -22.00 -25.41 -27.65
N ALA A 353 -23.12 -25.84 -27.05
CA ALA A 353 -24.14 -26.63 -27.70
C ALA A 353 -25.02 -25.84 -28.70
N GLU A 354 -25.02 -24.50 -28.61
CA GLU A 354 -25.89 -23.60 -29.39
C GLU A 354 -27.39 -23.98 -29.28
N ASP A 355 -27.80 -24.45 -28.10
CA ASP A 355 -29.12 -25.00 -27.79
C ASP A 355 -30.12 -23.97 -27.23
N GLY A 356 -29.77 -22.68 -27.30
CA GLY A 356 -30.54 -21.57 -26.73
C GLY A 356 -30.17 -21.22 -25.28
N ASP A 357 -29.69 -22.21 -24.52
CA ASP A 357 -29.17 -22.05 -23.16
C ASP A 357 -27.63 -22.05 -23.09
N SER A 358 -26.98 -22.36 -24.21
CA SER A 358 -25.53 -22.44 -24.38
C SER A 358 -24.86 -23.42 -23.42
N ASN A 359 -25.48 -24.58 -23.24
CA ASN A 359 -24.92 -25.67 -22.45
C ASN A 359 -23.63 -26.24 -23.08
N PHE A 360 -22.93 -27.10 -22.35
CA PHE A 360 -21.80 -27.84 -22.87
C PHE A 360 -22.28 -28.94 -23.84
N SER A 361 -21.56 -29.10 -24.94
CA SER A 361 -21.68 -30.23 -25.87
C SER A 361 -20.33 -30.93 -25.97
N PHE A 362 -20.33 -32.26 -26.11
CA PHE A 362 -19.11 -33.04 -26.29
C PHE A 362 -19.00 -33.56 -27.72
N THR A 363 -17.90 -33.23 -28.39
CA THR A 363 -17.65 -33.57 -29.81
C THR A 363 -16.66 -34.72 -30.00
N GLY A 364 -16.14 -35.28 -28.92
CA GLY A 364 -15.21 -36.41 -28.94
C GLY A 364 -15.89 -37.76 -29.15
N ALA A 365 -15.12 -38.83 -29.01
CA ALA A 365 -15.63 -40.20 -29.12
C ALA A 365 -16.46 -40.57 -27.88
N ALA A 366 -17.63 -41.18 -28.07
CA ALA A 366 -18.45 -41.62 -26.94
C ALA A 366 -17.67 -42.57 -26.02
N GLY A 367 -17.75 -42.36 -24.71
CA GLY A 367 -16.95 -43.09 -23.73
C GLY A 367 -17.12 -42.58 -22.31
N THR A 368 -16.43 -43.22 -21.37
CA THR A 368 -16.32 -42.76 -19.99
C THR A 368 -15.01 -42.03 -19.81
N TYR A 369 -15.09 -40.84 -19.22
CA TYR A 369 -13.97 -39.91 -19.01
C TYR A 369 -13.96 -39.48 -17.54
N THR A 370 -12.77 -39.10 -17.06
CA THR A 370 -12.68 -38.32 -15.82
C THR A 370 -12.88 -36.86 -16.18
N PHE A 371 -13.96 -36.25 -15.71
CA PHE A 371 -14.16 -34.81 -15.80
C PHE A 371 -13.47 -34.16 -14.60
N ARG A 372 -12.56 -33.23 -14.86
CA ARG A 372 -11.86 -32.48 -13.81
C ARG A 372 -12.13 -30.99 -13.98
N LEU A 373 -12.61 -30.36 -12.90
CA LEU A 373 -12.80 -28.92 -12.76
C LEU A 373 -11.79 -28.40 -11.75
N ASP A 374 -10.85 -27.58 -12.22
CA ASP A 374 -9.86 -26.91 -11.38
C ASP A 374 -10.20 -25.41 -11.33
N GLU A 375 -10.72 -24.94 -10.19
CA GLU A 375 -11.09 -23.52 -10.04
C GLU A 375 -9.87 -22.64 -9.72
N VAL A 376 -8.74 -23.22 -9.31
CA VAL A 376 -7.49 -22.49 -9.03
C VAL A 376 -6.81 -22.12 -10.34
N ASN A 377 -6.55 -23.13 -11.17
CA ASN A 377 -5.91 -22.95 -12.47
C ASN A 377 -6.90 -22.56 -13.57
N LYS A 378 -8.19 -22.54 -13.25
CA LYS A 378 -9.30 -22.28 -14.17
C LYS A 378 -9.22 -23.21 -15.38
N THR A 379 -9.24 -24.53 -15.15
CA THR A 379 -9.24 -25.52 -16.24
C THR A 379 -10.44 -26.47 -16.14
N ILE A 380 -10.92 -26.91 -17.30
CA ILE A 380 -11.85 -28.03 -17.43
C ILE A 380 -11.20 -29.07 -18.32
N GLU A 381 -10.93 -30.24 -17.77
CA GLU A 381 -10.18 -31.31 -18.43
C GLU A 381 -11.03 -32.59 -18.53
N LEU A 382 -10.73 -33.39 -19.56
CA LEU A 382 -11.29 -34.72 -19.80
C LEU A 382 -10.12 -35.68 -20.01
N GLU A 383 -10.04 -36.73 -19.19
CA GLU A 383 -8.98 -37.76 -19.23
C GLU A 383 -9.52 -39.16 -19.48
#